data_AF-A0A1G3PDC6-F1
#
_entry.id   AF-A0A1G3PDC6-F1
#
_cell.length_a   1.000
_cell.length_b   1.000
_cell.length_c   1.000
_cell.angle_alpha   90.00
_cell.angle_beta   90.00
_cell.angle_gamma   90.00
#
_symmetry.space_group_name_H-M   'P 1'
#
loop_
_entity.id
_entity.type
_entity.pdbx_description
1 polymer ?
#
loop_
_entity_poly.entity_id
_entity_poly.type
_entity_poly.pdbx_seq_one_letter_code
_entity_poly.pdbx_strand_id
1 'polypeptide(L)'
;MSALFAAGTSDTHTRLVHYCRLFLWEQTGLVYQKPVNTAEGMAQIESAENVRRGFVKDRELPWGYGSGIEDVNLLGGQLLFSLCNAWEKNGNPALADYIRKLGRGFLLIAEVSPEKGFVPRGPHPDGKSYYTDPSMDQVTAHIYALWRYYHCSLAEEKHKEIIRRRIPEVMERLIGHNWEIMREDGKTRAYVGHSWLGFETHAVISLLMGLAAAWDVSGNEKWLVLFRDLSAERWKYLDPAWEFHFSGHQLYIYQKQYQLLTLRVILEKMHDLPHVKTVEAALAGWGEGMLASTWPQKPADWPEDEIRQLGWKTKKVTPREGWMLYEKKMFDPVFRQERSINNKALRIFIVTCVRFPAANFLGACLSGDAKQQEIIFPLFNNMLKAVDFTKDIDNGDIVLLSVLYDLYCAGRI
;
A
#
# COMPACT_ATOMS: atom_id res chain seq x y z
N MET A 1 4.98 8.00 33.75
CA MET A 1 4.68 7.97 32.30
C MET A 1 5.04 9.31 31.63
N SER A 2 6.33 9.70 31.55
CA SER A 2 6.69 10.99 30.90
C SER A 2 8.14 11.12 30.42
N ALA A 3 8.74 10.07 29.84
CA ALA A 3 10.14 10.16 29.35
C ALA A 3 10.41 9.39 28.03
N LEU A 4 9.40 9.13 27.20
CA LEU A 4 9.54 8.33 25.97
C LEU A 4 9.29 9.09 24.66
N PHE A 5 8.99 10.40 24.70
CA PHE A 5 8.44 11.10 23.53
C PHE A 5 9.35 12.15 22.85
N ALA A 6 10.62 12.28 23.25
CA ALA A 6 11.49 13.34 22.71
C ALA A 6 12.53 12.89 21.65
N ALA A 7 12.64 11.59 21.33
CA ALA A 7 13.66 11.09 20.38
C ALA A 7 13.15 10.81 18.95
N GLY A 8 11.86 10.99 18.67
CA GLY A 8 11.21 10.46 17.45
C GLY A 8 11.22 11.36 16.21
N THR A 9 11.62 12.64 16.30
CA THR A 9 11.45 13.60 15.19
C THR A 9 12.63 13.64 14.21
N SER A 10 13.85 13.36 14.69
CA SER A 10 15.10 13.30 13.89
C SER A 10 15.06 12.21 12.81
N ASP A 11 14.68 11.00 13.20
CA ASP A 11 14.86 9.83 12.35
C ASP A 11 13.71 9.66 11.34
N THR A 12 12.49 10.05 11.72
CA THR A 12 11.31 10.05 10.85
C THR A 12 11.52 10.95 9.63
N HIS A 13 11.93 12.20 9.87
CA HIS A 13 12.19 13.15 8.80
C HIS A 13 13.33 12.66 7.91
N THR A 14 14.38 12.09 8.50
CA THR A 14 15.52 11.53 7.77
C THR A 14 15.11 10.39 6.83
N ARG A 15 14.30 9.42 7.27
CA ARG A 15 13.83 8.32 6.42
C ARG A 15 12.89 8.78 5.32
N LEU A 16 11.95 9.70 5.61
CA LEU A 16 11.08 10.28 4.59
C LEU A 16 11.88 11.04 3.52
N VAL A 17 12.81 11.92 3.95
CA VAL A 17 13.67 12.68 3.05
C VAL A 17 14.51 11.73 2.20
N HIS A 18 15.12 10.71 2.81
CA HIS A 18 15.89 9.71 2.08
C HIS A 18 15.04 8.98 1.04
N TYR A 19 13.85 8.51 1.43
CA TYR A 19 12.93 7.81 0.55
C TYR A 19 12.52 8.70 -0.63
N CYS A 20 12.01 9.90 -0.37
CA CYS A 20 11.60 10.80 -1.44
C CYS A 20 12.79 11.21 -2.32
N ARG A 21 13.99 11.43 -1.76
CA ARG A 21 15.19 11.75 -2.54
C ARG A 21 15.52 10.67 -3.57
N LEU A 22 15.29 9.39 -3.27
CA LEU A 22 15.62 8.30 -4.19
C LEU A 22 14.46 7.89 -5.10
N PHE A 23 13.25 7.83 -4.55
CA PHE A 23 12.10 7.18 -5.19
C PHE A 23 11.05 8.16 -5.73
N LEU A 24 11.00 9.41 -5.28
CA LEU A 24 10.09 10.42 -5.80
C LEU A 24 10.68 11.05 -7.06
N TRP A 25 9.97 10.96 -8.18
CA TRP A 25 10.32 11.67 -9.41
C TRP A 25 9.63 13.03 -9.44
N GLU A 26 10.40 14.10 -9.54
CA GLU A 26 9.88 15.47 -9.40
C GLU A 26 8.87 15.82 -10.50
N GLN A 27 9.10 15.33 -11.72
CA GLN A 27 8.32 15.67 -12.91
C GLN A 27 6.91 15.07 -12.86
N THR A 28 6.76 13.86 -12.33
CA THR A 28 5.45 13.22 -12.16
C THR A 28 4.87 13.45 -10.77
N GLY A 29 5.69 13.81 -9.78
CA GLY A 29 5.27 13.91 -8.38
C GLY A 29 4.95 12.55 -7.76
N LEU A 30 5.41 11.45 -8.36
CA LEU A 30 5.09 10.07 -7.96
C LEU A 30 6.31 9.33 -7.42
N VAL A 31 6.05 8.35 -6.56
CA VAL A 31 7.09 7.44 -6.05
C VAL A 31 7.09 6.13 -6.83
N TYR A 32 8.28 5.61 -7.09
CA TYR A 32 8.52 4.41 -7.88
C TYR A 32 9.14 3.30 -7.04
N GLN A 33 9.08 2.06 -7.51
CA GLN A 33 9.66 0.92 -6.80
C GLN A 33 11.20 0.91 -6.84
N LYS A 34 11.77 1.59 -7.85
CA LYS A 34 13.22 1.71 -8.05
C LYS A 34 13.72 3.13 -7.78
N PRO A 35 15.00 3.31 -7.42
CA PRO A 35 15.60 4.63 -7.19
C PRO A 35 15.72 5.46 -8.49
N VAL A 36 14.62 6.11 -8.90
CA VAL A 36 14.52 6.90 -10.14
C VAL A 36 15.47 8.10 -10.21
N ASN A 37 16.04 8.54 -9.08
CA ASN A 37 17.04 9.61 -9.05
C ASN A 37 18.50 9.11 -9.10
N THR A 38 18.71 7.87 -9.57
CA THR A 38 20.03 7.26 -9.81
C THR A 38 20.09 6.64 -11.20
N ALA A 39 21.28 6.57 -11.80
CA ALA A 39 21.45 5.96 -13.12
C ALA A 39 21.13 4.45 -13.08
N GLU A 40 21.58 3.76 -12.03
CA GLU A 40 21.37 2.33 -11.82
C GLU A 40 19.92 1.98 -11.53
N GLY A 41 19.20 2.84 -10.79
CA GLY A 41 17.78 2.66 -10.51
C GLY A 41 16.92 2.97 -11.73
N MET A 42 17.23 4.04 -12.48
CA MET A 42 16.53 4.37 -13.72
C MET A 42 16.74 3.29 -14.80
N ALA A 43 17.93 2.69 -14.88
CA ALA A 43 18.21 1.58 -15.80
C ALA A 43 17.42 0.29 -15.48
N GLN A 44 16.80 0.19 -14.30
CA GLN A 44 15.90 -0.91 -13.94
C GLN A 44 14.43 -0.62 -14.24
N ILE A 45 14.08 0.62 -14.61
CA ILE A 45 12.75 0.97 -15.08
C ILE A 45 12.64 0.55 -16.55
N GLU A 46 11.53 -0.11 -16.90
CA GLU A 46 11.26 -0.49 -18.28
C GLU A 46 11.16 0.76 -19.18
N SER A 47 11.67 0.64 -20.40
CA SER A 47 11.66 1.72 -21.37
C SER A 47 10.24 2.17 -21.69
N ALA A 48 10.05 3.48 -21.86
CA ALA A 48 8.76 4.06 -22.23
C ALA A 48 8.17 3.43 -23.52
N GLU A 49 9.00 3.01 -24.46
CA GLU A 49 8.57 2.30 -25.68
C GLU A 49 7.94 0.95 -25.36
N ASN A 50 8.61 0.12 -24.56
CA ASN A 50 8.07 -1.17 -24.13
C ASN A 50 6.81 -1.00 -23.28
N VAL A 51 6.79 -0.03 -22.37
CA VAL A 51 5.60 0.28 -21.56
C VAL A 51 4.40 0.59 -22.48
N ARG A 52 4.56 1.47 -23.50
CA ARG A 52 3.48 1.78 -24.46
C ARG A 52 2.99 0.58 -25.26
N ARG A 53 3.89 -0.38 -25.53
CA ARG A 53 3.56 -1.63 -26.22
C ARG A 53 2.90 -2.65 -25.28
N GLY A 54 2.92 -2.45 -23.97
CA GLY A 54 2.48 -3.41 -22.96
C GLY A 54 3.50 -4.52 -22.71
N PHE A 55 4.80 -4.23 -22.84
CA PHE A 55 5.89 -5.19 -22.75
C PHE A 55 6.72 -4.97 -21.47
N VAL A 56 7.32 -6.05 -20.97
CA VAL A 56 8.38 -6.05 -19.96
C VAL A 56 9.48 -7.00 -20.43
N LYS A 57 10.71 -6.49 -20.56
CA LYS A 57 11.89 -7.26 -21.04
C LYS A 57 11.57 -8.05 -22.32
N ASP A 58 11.00 -7.35 -23.29
CA ASP A 58 10.60 -7.86 -24.61
C ASP A 58 9.54 -8.98 -24.60
N ARG A 59 8.80 -9.14 -23.49
CA ARG A 59 7.65 -10.05 -23.39
C ARG A 59 6.37 -9.26 -23.21
N GLU A 60 5.31 -9.66 -23.90
CA GLU A 60 3.99 -9.11 -23.69
C GLU A 60 3.54 -9.39 -22.25
N LEU A 61 3.38 -8.32 -21.48
CA LEU A 61 3.02 -8.36 -20.07
C LEU A 61 2.25 -7.07 -19.74
N PRO A 62 0.98 -6.96 -20.18
CA PRO A 62 0.24 -5.71 -20.12
C PRO A 62 -0.08 -5.24 -18.70
N TRP A 63 0.12 -6.09 -17.69
CA TRP A 63 0.05 -5.75 -16.25
C TRP A 63 1.41 -5.35 -15.64
N GLY A 64 2.48 -5.32 -16.43
CA GLY A 64 3.73 -4.61 -16.11
C GLY A 64 4.61 -5.19 -15.01
N TYR A 65 4.38 -6.41 -14.51
CA TYR A 65 5.20 -6.98 -13.42
C TYR A 65 6.69 -7.04 -13.77
N GLY A 66 7.53 -6.47 -12.91
CA GLY A 66 8.98 -6.36 -13.09
C GLY A 66 9.42 -5.16 -13.93
N SER A 67 8.52 -4.22 -14.24
CA SER A 67 8.82 -2.99 -15.00
C SER A 67 9.40 -1.87 -14.13
N GLY A 68 9.27 -1.97 -12.81
CA GLY A 68 9.62 -0.92 -11.85
C GLY A 68 8.55 0.17 -11.70
N ILE A 69 7.46 0.13 -12.47
CA ILE A 69 6.33 1.07 -12.38
C ILE A 69 5.00 0.39 -11.99
N GLU A 70 5.00 -0.94 -11.80
CA GLU A 70 3.78 -1.73 -11.58
C GLU A 70 3.02 -1.39 -10.29
N ASP A 71 3.72 -0.81 -9.31
CA ASP A 71 3.23 -0.55 -7.94
C ASP A 71 3.20 0.95 -7.61
N VAL A 72 3.32 1.84 -8.60
CA VAL A 72 3.34 3.30 -8.37
C VAL A 72 2.10 3.79 -7.62
N ASN A 73 0.89 3.37 -8.03
CA ASN A 73 -0.35 3.74 -7.38
C ASN A 73 -0.42 3.17 -5.94
N LEU A 74 0.06 1.95 -5.72
CA LEU A 74 0.10 1.33 -4.39
C LEU A 74 1.03 2.07 -3.43
N LEU A 75 2.29 2.25 -3.81
CA LEU A 75 3.31 2.86 -2.97
C LEU A 75 2.98 4.34 -2.72
N GLY A 76 2.64 5.07 -3.78
CA GLY A 76 2.26 6.47 -3.68
C GLY A 76 0.97 6.67 -2.90
N GLY A 77 0.01 5.74 -2.99
CA GLY A 77 -1.30 5.90 -2.39
C GLY A 77 -1.23 5.79 -0.88
N GLN A 78 -0.50 4.79 -0.38
CA GLN A 78 -0.23 4.62 1.04
C GLN A 78 0.54 5.81 1.61
N LEU A 79 1.57 6.29 0.88
CA LEU A 79 2.37 7.43 1.31
C LEU A 79 1.53 8.70 1.38
N LEU A 80 0.76 9.01 0.33
CA LEU A 80 -0.11 10.20 0.29
C LEU A 80 -1.14 10.15 1.41
N PHE A 81 -1.78 8.99 1.63
CA PHE A 81 -2.74 8.80 2.70
C PHE A 81 -2.10 9.06 4.07
N SER A 82 -0.97 8.42 4.36
CA SER A 82 -0.26 8.56 5.64
C SER A 82 0.28 9.98 5.86
N LEU A 83 0.78 10.66 4.82
CA LEU A 83 1.24 12.05 4.91
C LEU A 83 0.09 13.01 5.22
N CYS A 84 -1.05 12.86 4.54
CA CYS A 84 -2.24 13.67 4.83
C CYS A 84 -2.75 13.43 6.25
N ASN A 85 -2.74 12.18 6.73
CA ASN A 85 -3.07 11.86 8.13
C ASN A 85 -2.13 12.56 9.11
N ALA A 86 -0.81 12.43 8.89
CA ALA A 86 0.18 13.06 9.76
C ALA A 86 0.03 14.58 9.78
N TRP A 87 -0.15 15.21 8.61
CA TRP A 87 -0.37 16.65 8.48
C TRP A 87 -1.61 17.14 9.22
N GLU A 88 -2.78 16.54 9.00
CA GLU A 88 -4.02 16.98 9.66
C GLU A 88 -3.93 16.90 11.18
N LYS A 89 -3.07 16.01 11.70
CA LYS A 89 -2.90 15.85 13.13
C LYS A 89 -1.90 16.80 13.76
N ASN A 90 -0.75 17.01 13.13
CA ASN A 90 0.37 17.72 13.76
C ASN A 90 0.82 18.99 13.03
N GLY A 91 0.27 19.28 11.85
CA GLY A 91 0.57 20.47 11.07
C GLY A 91 2.04 20.61 10.67
N ASN A 92 2.82 19.52 10.62
CA ASN A 92 4.26 19.60 10.37
C ASN A 92 4.57 20.17 8.96
N PRO A 93 5.14 21.40 8.86
CA PRO A 93 5.38 22.07 7.58
C PRO A 93 6.34 21.31 6.67
N ALA A 94 7.20 20.45 7.21
CA ALA A 94 8.11 19.62 6.43
C ALA A 94 7.39 18.59 5.54
N LEU A 95 6.11 18.30 5.80
CA LEU A 95 5.31 17.34 5.02
C LEU A 95 4.60 18.00 3.82
N ALA A 96 4.41 19.32 3.86
CA ALA A 96 3.51 20.01 2.94
C ALA A 96 3.94 19.91 1.46
N ASP A 97 5.25 19.98 1.19
CA ASP A 97 5.77 19.85 -0.17
C ASP A 97 5.51 18.45 -0.74
N TYR A 98 5.78 17.39 0.05
CA TYR A 98 5.52 16.01 -0.36
C TYR A 98 4.04 15.75 -0.63
N ILE A 99 3.14 16.26 0.23
CA ILE A 99 1.69 16.14 0.05
C ILE A 99 1.25 16.80 -1.26
N ARG A 100 1.74 18.01 -1.55
CA ARG A 100 1.39 18.71 -2.81
C ARG A 100 1.93 17.99 -4.04
N LYS A 101 3.16 17.46 -3.99
CA LYS A 101 3.77 16.70 -5.10
C LYS A 101 3.00 15.42 -5.38
N LEU A 102 2.78 14.59 -4.36
CA LEU A 102 2.02 13.35 -4.48
C LEU A 102 0.57 13.60 -4.86
N GLY A 103 -0.07 14.63 -4.30
CA GLY A 103 -1.42 15.04 -4.71
C GLY A 103 -1.51 15.30 -6.21
N ARG A 104 -0.58 16.11 -6.77
CA ARG A 104 -0.50 16.33 -8.23
C ARG A 104 -0.22 15.04 -9.01
N GLY A 105 0.68 14.20 -8.51
CA GLY A 105 0.98 12.92 -9.16
C GLY A 105 -0.22 11.98 -9.21
N PHE A 106 -1.05 11.96 -8.17
CA PHE A 106 -2.28 11.18 -8.16
C PHE A 106 -3.34 11.72 -9.13
N LEU A 107 -3.41 13.05 -9.31
CA LEU A 107 -4.24 13.64 -10.36
C LEU A 107 -3.71 13.26 -11.75
N LEU A 108 -2.39 13.23 -11.95
CA LEU A 108 -1.80 12.74 -13.21
C LEU A 108 -2.18 11.28 -13.48
N ILE A 109 -2.12 10.38 -12.49
CA ILE A 109 -2.60 8.99 -12.66
C ILE A 109 -4.07 8.99 -13.09
N ALA A 110 -4.88 9.85 -12.48
CA ALA A 110 -6.29 9.96 -12.80
C ALA A 110 -6.54 10.49 -14.22
N GLU A 111 -5.62 11.24 -14.83
CA GLU A 111 -5.86 11.94 -16.10
C GLU A 111 -5.02 11.42 -17.28
N VAL A 112 -4.03 10.56 -17.05
CA VAL A 112 -3.10 10.09 -18.10
C VAL A 112 -3.79 9.23 -19.16
N SER A 113 -4.86 8.52 -18.79
CA SER A 113 -5.67 7.73 -19.72
C SER A 113 -6.80 8.57 -20.31
N PRO A 114 -7.04 8.48 -21.63
CA PRO A 114 -8.21 9.11 -22.25
C PRO A 114 -9.53 8.43 -21.85
N GLU A 115 -9.47 7.21 -21.32
CA GLU A 115 -10.65 6.43 -20.95
C GLU A 115 -11.23 6.90 -19.61
N LYS A 116 -12.49 7.34 -19.66
CA LYS A 116 -13.22 7.83 -18.49
C LYS A 116 -13.28 6.73 -17.42
N GLY A 117 -12.87 7.08 -16.20
CA GLY A 117 -12.88 6.18 -15.04
C GLY A 117 -11.82 5.06 -15.05
N PHE A 118 -10.93 5.02 -16.04
CA PHE A 118 -9.81 4.08 -16.02
C PHE A 118 -8.72 4.55 -15.05
N VAL A 119 -8.13 3.61 -14.30
CA VAL A 119 -7.07 3.87 -13.32
C VAL A 119 -5.87 2.99 -13.64
N PRO A 120 -4.79 3.53 -14.24
CA PRO A 120 -3.59 2.76 -14.50
C PRO A 120 -2.80 2.47 -13.21
N ARG A 121 -1.86 1.53 -13.31
CA ARG A 121 -0.85 1.25 -12.25
C ARG A 121 0.02 2.44 -11.92
N GLY A 122 0.21 3.33 -12.89
CA GLY A 122 0.94 4.58 -12.78
C GLY A 122 1.72 4.86 -14.06
N PRO A 123 1.98 6.14 -14.37
CA PRO A 123 2.79 6.50 -15.53
C PRO A 123 4.27 6.24 -15.26
N HIS A 124 4.97 5.86 -16.32
CA HIS A 124 6.42 5.91 -16.44
C HIS A 124 6.94 7.31 -16.06
N PRO A 125 8.21 7.48 -15.65
CA PRO A 125 8.82 8.79 -15.38
C PRO A 125 8.73 9.84 -16.51
N ASP A 126 8.30 9.46 -17.71
CA ASP A 126 8.00 10.39 -18.81
C ASP A 126 6.64 11.10 -18.66
N GLY A 127 5.85 10.69 -17.65
CA GLY A 127 4.53 11.19 -17.33
C GLY A 127 3.42 10.78 -18.31
N LYS A 128 3.69 9.88 -19.25
CA LYS A 128 2.78 9.58 -20.37
C LYS A 128 2.59 8.11 -20.65
N SER A 129 3.64 7.30 -20.53
CA SER A 129 3.57 5.88 -20.88
C SER A 129 3.06 5.08 -19.69
N TYR A 130 2.07 4.21 -19.87
CA TYR A 130 1.52 3.39 -18.78
C TYR A 130 1.03 2.03 -19.28
N TYR A 131 0.87 1.09 -18.36
CA TYR A 131 0.29 -0.23 -18.61
C TYR A 131 -1.24 -0.18 -18.60
N THR A 132 -1.86 -0.88 -19.56
CA THR A 132 -3.32 -0.86 -19.79
C THR A 132 -4.09 -1.92 -19.02
N ASP A 133 -3.41 -2.76 -18.22
CA ASP A 133 -4.01 -3.77 -17.35
C ASP A 133 -3.80 -3.40 -15.86
N PRO A 134 -4.84 -2.86 -15.21
CA PRO A 134 -4.79 -2.48 -13.81
C PRO A 134 -5.06 -3.69 -12.90
N SER A 135 -5.02 -3.48 -11.58
CA SER A 135 -5.46 -4.48 -10.62
C SER A 135 -6.32 -3.86 -9.53
N MET A 136 -7.12 -4.68 -8.85
CA MET A 136 -8.06 -4.22 -7.81
C MET A 136 -7.37 -3.43 -6.70
N ASP A 137 -6.18 -3.86 -6.29
CA ASP A 137 -5.36 -3.17 -5.29
C ASP A 137 -4.93 -1.77 -5.75
N GLN A 138 -4.57 -1.59 -7.02
CA GLN A 138 -4.22 -0.28 -7.62
C GLN A 138 -5.44 0.64 -7.67
N VAL A 139 -6.59 0.13 -8.12
CA VAL A 139 -7.84 0.89 -8.20
C VAL A 139 -8.27 1.35 -6.80
N THR A 140 -8.24 0.44 -5.82
CA THR A 140 -8.62 0.80 -4.45
C THR A 140 -7.61 1.74 -3.79
N ALA A 141 -6.31 1.60 -4.06
CA ALA A 141 -5.28 2.54 -3.60
C ALA A 141 -5.46 3.95 -4.15
N HIS A 142 -5.81 4.05 -5.42
CA HIS A 142 -6.13 5.32 -6.05
C HIS A 142 -7.30 6.02 -5.36
N ILE A 143 -8.38 5.29 -5.11
CA ILE A 143 -9.59 5.83 -4.50
C ILE A 143 -9.31 6.32 -3.07
N TYR A 144 -8.72 5.50 -2.20
CA TYR A 144 -8.49 5.95 -0.82
C TYR A 144 -7.48 7.09 -0.74
N ALA A 145 -6.49 7.13 -1.63
CA ALA A 145 -5.48 8.18 -1.64
C ALA A 145 -6.06 9.51 -2.10
N LEU A 146 -6.83 9.52 -3.19
CA LEU A 146 -7.54 10.72 -3.64
C LEU A 146 -8.60 11.17 -2.65
N TRP A 147 -9.37 10.25 -2.06
CA TRP A 147 -10.33 10.57 -1.01
C TRP A 147 -9.64 11.24 0.18
N ARG A 148 -8.49 10.70 0.62
CA ARG A 148 -7.77 11.27 1.76
C ARG A 148 -7.16 12.63 1.42
N TYR A 149 -6.63 12.79 0.21
CA TYR A 149 -6.12 14.08 -0.26
C TYR A 149 -7.24 15.12 -0.38
N TYR A 150 -8.44 14.76 -0.89
CA TYR A 150 -9.60 15.64 -0.98
C TYR A 150 -9.96 16.28 0.37
N HIS A 151 -9.87 15.51 1.46
CA HIS A 151 -10.12 15.99 2.82
C HIS A 151 -8.91 16.62 3.51
N CYS A 152 -7.74 16.61 2.87
CA CYS A 152 -6.58 17.31 3.40
C CYS A 152 -6.74 18.82 3.21
N SER A 153 -6.46 19.59 4.25
CA SER A 153 -6.44 21.06 4.27
C SER A 153 -5.43 21.66 3.28
N LEU A 154 -4.44 20.89 2.82
CA LEU A 154 -3.48 21.30 1.78
C LEU A 154 -3.97 21.04 0.35
N ALA A 155 -5.09 20.34 0.15
CA ALA A 155 -5.64 20.15 -1.19
C ALA A 155 -6.27 21.43 -1.70
N GLU A 156 -5.79 21.87 -2.87
CA GLU A 156 -6.34 23.02 -3.57
C GLU A 156 -7.74 22.71 -4.11
N GLU A 157 -8.60 23.73 -4.17
CA GLU A 157 -9.99 23.52 -4.58
C GLU A 157 -10.12 23.04 -6.03
N LYS A 158 -9.17 23.43 -6.90
CA LYS A 158 -9.07 22.90 -8.27
C LYS A 158 -8.77 21.39 -8.30
N HIS A 159 -7.98 20.88 -7.34
CA HIS A 159 -7.68 19.46 -7.21
C HIS A 159 -8.90 18.71 -6.68
N LYS A 160 -9.57 19.29 -5.69
CA LYS A 160 -10.79 18.73 -5.14
C LYS A 160 -11.86 18.58 -6.21
N GLU A 161 -12.04 19.58 -7.08
CA GLU A 161 -12.98 19.49 -8.21
C GLU A 161 -12.69 18.32 -9.15
N ILE A 162 -11.41 18.10 -9.49
CA ILE A 162 -11.01 16.93 -10.27
C ILE A 162 -11.40 15.64 -9.52
N ILE A 163 -11.17 15.57 -8.21
CA ILE A 163 -11.48 14.38 -7.41
C ILE A 163 -13.00 14.12 -7.31
N ARG A 164 -13.82 15.18 -7.14
CA ARG A 164 -15.30 15.08 -7.14
C ARG A 164 -15.82 14.45 -8.41
N ARG A 165 -15.14 14.68 -9.52
CA ARG A 165 -15.41 14.02 -10.80
C ARG A 165 -14.82 12.61 -10.83
N ARG A 166 -13.51 12.45 -10.69
CA ARG A 166 -12.79 11.21 -11.02
C ARG A 166 -13.21 10.00 -10.18
N ILE A 167 -13.44 10.13 -8.87
CA ILE A 167 -13.85 8.97 -8.05
C ILE A 167 -15.20 8.41 -8.53
N PRO A 168 -16.27 9.22 -8.68
CA PRO A 168 -17.50 8.77 -9.33
C PRO A 168 -17.32 8.14 -10.72
N GLU A 169 -16.42 8.67 -11.56
CA GLU A 169 -16.19 8.09 -12.89
C GLU A 169 -15.60 6.68 -12.84
N VAL A 170 -14.72 6.40 -11.87
CA VAL A 170 -14.22 5.03 -11.62
C VAL A 170 -15.37 4.10 -11.25
N MET A 171 -16.26 4.55 -10.36
CA MET A 171 -17.42 3.76 -9.95
C MET A 171 -18.42 3.56 -11.09
N GLU A 172 -18.64 4.57 -11.94
CA GLU A 172 -19.47 4.46 -13.15
C GLU A 172 -18.89 3.46 -14.15
N ARG A 173 -17.56 3.44 -14.32
CA ARG A 173 -16.89 2.45 -15.18
C ARG A 173 -17.11 1.03 -14.64
N LEU A 174 -16.95 0.83 -13.33
CA LEU A 174 -17.24 -0.47 -12.70
C LEU A 174 -18.69 -0.89 -12.95
N ILE A 175 -19.67 -0.01 -12.71
CA ILE A 175 -21.09 -0.30 -12.99
C ILE A 175 -21.31 -0.67 -14.46
N GLY A 176 -20.73 0.09 -15.39
CA GLY A 176 -20.82 -0.17 -16.83
C GLY A 176 -20.25 -1.52 -17.27
N HIS A 177 -19.39 -2.12 -16.44
CA HIS A 177 -18.77 -3.42 -16.67
C HIS A 177 -19.18 -4.45 -15.59
N ASN A 178 -20.39 -4.34 -15.05
CA ASN A 178 -20.93 -5.30 -14.07
C ASN A 178 -19.99 -5.56 -12.87
N TRP A 179 -19.37 -4.49 -12.39
CA TRP A 179 -18.42 -4.47 -11.28
C TRP A 179 -17.12 -5.24 -11.51
N GLU A 180 -16.82 -5.60 -12.75
CA GLU A 180 -15.52 -6.15 -13.13
C GLU A 180 -14.53 -5.03 -13.48
N ILE A 181 -13.27 -5.24 -13.10
CA ILE A 181 -12.20 -4.36 -13.55
C ILE A 181 -11.75 -4.83 -14.93
N MET A 182 -11.97 -3.98 -15.92
CA MET A 182 -11.54 -4.18 -17.29
C MET A 182 -10.18 -3.51 -17.52
N ARG A 183 -9.44 -4.02 -18.51
CA ARG A 183 -8.36 -3.29 -19.16
C ARG A 183 -8.90 -1.99 -19.76
N GLU A 184 -7.98 -1.12 -20.19
CA GLU A 184 -8.33 0.18 -20.77
C GLU A 184 -9.33 0.04 -21.93
N ASP A 185 -9.18 -1.01 -22.75
CA ASP A 185 -10.06 -1.32 -23.90
C ASP A 185 -11.55 -1.55 -23.56
N GLY A 186 -11.90 -1.73 -22.28
CA GLY A 186 -13.27 -2.02 -21.82
C GLY A 186 -13.83 -3.37 -22.26
N LYS A 187 -13.01 -4.23 -22.89
CA LYS A 187 -13.41 -5.51 -23.49
C LYS A 187 -12.74 -6.69 -22.80
N THR A 188 -11.51 -6.52 -22.38
CA THR A 188 -10.71 -7.57 -21.77
C THR A 188 -10.72 -7.39 -20.25
N ARG A 189 -11.08 -8.44 -19.51
CA ARG A 189 -10.97 -8.40 -18.05
C ARG A 189 -9.51 -8.30 -17.63
N ALA A 190 -9.21 -7.46 -16.65
CA ALA A 190 -7.84 -7.28 -16.15
C ALA A 190 -7.33 -8.55 -15.46
N TYR A 191 -6.01 -8.78 -15.51
CA TYR A 191 -5.38 -10.01 -14.99
C TYR A 191 -5.69 -10.25 -13.50
N VAL A 192 -5.71 -9.18 -12.70
CA VAL A 192 -6.15 -9.19 -11.29
C VAL A 192 -7.37 -8.29 -11.11
N GLY A 193 -8.33 -8.42 -12.02
CA GLY A 193 -9.56 -7.62 -12.07
C GLY A 193 -10.80 -8.36 -11.52
N HIS A 194 -10.71 -8.95 -10.33
CA HIS A 194 -11.85 -9.62 -9.68
C HIS A 194 -13.07 -8.70 -9.56
N SER A 195 -14.27 -9.29 -9.59
CA SER A 195 -15.52 -8.54 -9.44
C SER A 195 -15.64 -7.97 -8.02
N TRP A 196 -16.21 -6.78 -7.91
CA TRP A 196 -16.47 -6.14 -6.62
C TRP A 196 -17.78 -6.60 -5.97
N LEU A 197 -18.63 -7.35 -6.69
CA LEU A 197 -19.88 -7.90 -6.13
C LEU A 197 -19.70 -9.18 -5.32
N GLY A 198 -18.46 -9.67 -5.21
CA GLY A 198 -18.11 -10.86 -4.44
C GLY A 198 -18.54 -10.80 -2.97
N PHE A 199 -18.70 -11.99 -2.38
CA PHE A 199 -19.06 -12.21 -0.99
C PHE A 199 -17.84 -12.62 -0.15
N GLU A 200 -16.68 -12.11 -0.52
CA GLU A 200 -15.43 -12.24 0.22
C GLU A 200 -15.01 -10.88 0.78
N THR A 201 -14.37 -10.90 1.95
CA THR A 201 -13.95 -9.70 2.68
C THR A 201 -13.23 -8.69 1.77
N HIS A 202 -12.36 -9.14 0.86
CA HIS A 202 -11.63 -8.25 -0.04
C HIS A 202 -12.52 -7.49 -1.04
N ALA A 203 -13.51 -8.16 -1.65
CA ALA A 203 -14.46 -7.53 -2.57
C ALA A 203 -15.40 -6.60 -1.81
N VAL A 204 -15.92 -7.04 -0.66
CA VAL A 204 -16.83 -6.24 0.17
C VAL A 204 -16.17 -4.94 0.62
N ILE A 205 -14.94 -4.98 1.15
CA ILE A 205 -14.23 -3.76 1.57
C ILE A 205 -14.06 -2.80 0.39
N SER A 206 -13.66 -3.32 -0.78
CA SER A 206 -13.43 -2.51 -1.98
C SER A 206 -14.72 -1.82 -2.43
N LEU A 207 -15.82 -2.57 -2.52
CA LEU A 207 -17.14 -2.09 -2.90
C LEU A 207 -17.67 -1.01 -1.96
N LEU A 208 -17.70 -1.31 -0.66
CA LEU A 208 -18.27 -0.42 0.33
C LEU A 208 -17.44 0.86 0.47
N MET A 209 -16.11 0.74 0.51
CA MET A 209 -15.22 1.90 0.56
C MET A 209 -15.37 2.77 -0.71
N GLY A 210 -15.41 2.17 -1.90
CA GLY A 210 -15.53 2.91 -3.15
C GLY A 210 -16.86 3.67 -3.28
N LEU A 211 -17.97 3.04 -2.94
CA LEU A 211 -19.30 3.67 -2.94
C LEU A 211 -19.39 4.80 -1.90
N ALA A 212 -18.91 4.55 -0.68
CA ALA A 212 -18.90 5.55 0.39
C ALA A 212 -18.02 6.76 -0.01
N ALA A 213 -16.83 6.52 -0.58
CA ALA A 213 -15.95 7.58 -1.04
C ALA A 213 -16.58 8.38 -2.18
N ALA A 214 -17.24 7.74 -3.14
CA ALA A 214 -17.92 8.42 -4.24
C ALA A 214 -19.06 9.31 -3.76
N TRP A 215 -19.87 8.86 -2.80
CA TRP A 215 -20.88 9.70 -2.16
C TRP A 215 -20.22 10.89 -1.44
N ASP A 216 -19.22 10.62 -0.62
CA ASP A 216 -18.64 11.60 0.29
C ASP A 216 -17.95 12.78 -0.44
N VAL A 217 -17.27 12.51 -1.56
CA VAL A 217 -16.61 13.57 -2.35
C VAL A 217 -17.59 14.30 -3.27
N SER A 218 -18.60 13.61 -3.83
CA SER A 218 -19.48 14.19 -4.85
C SER A 218 -20.78 14.77 -4.30
N GLY A 219 -21.21 14.35 -3.10
CA GLY A 219 -22.53 14.65 -2.54
C GLY A 219 -23.70 14.05 -3.32
N ASN A 220 -23.46 13.19 -4.32
CA ASN A 220 -24.52 12.62 -5.15
C ASN A 220 -25.18 11.42 -4.44
N GLU A 221 -26.47 11.57 -4.13
CA GLU A 221 -27.26 10.59 -3.37
C GLU A 221 -27.36 9.21 -4.04
N LYS A 222 -27.15 9.13 -5.38
CA LYS A 222 -27.14 7.83 -6.09
C LYS A 222 -26.15 6.84 -5.48
N TRP A 223 -25.00 7.35 -5.01
CA TRP A 223 -23.95 6.53 -4.42
C TRP A 223 -24.33 6.03 -3.03
N LEU A 224 -25.04 6.83 -2.24
CA LEU A 224 -25.52 6.44 -0.92
C LEU A 224 -26.66 5.41 -1.02
N VAL A 225 -27.54 5.55 -2.01
CA VAL A 225 -28.56 4.53 -2.31
C VAL A 225 -27.89 3.20 -2.66
N LEU A 226 -26.97 3.19 -3.63
CA LEU A 226 -26.23 1.99 -4.01
C LEU A 226 -25.43 1.38 -2.84
N PHE A 227 -24.82 2.23 -2.00
CA PHE A 227 -24.12 1.78 -0.79
C PHE A 227 -25.07 1.03 0.15
N ARG A 228 -26.24 1.60 0.45
CA ARG A 228 -27.24 0.97 1.32
C ARG A 228 -27.74 -0.34 0.75
N ASP A 229 -28.09 -0.36 -0.54
CA ASP A 229 -28.63 -1.55 -1.21
C ASP A 229 -27.62 -2.70 -1.22
N LEU A 230 -26.38 -2.42 -1.63
CA LEU A 230 -25.35 -3.45 -1.79
C LEU A 230 -24.74 -3.89 -0.45
N SER A 231 -24.74 -3.03 0.57
CA SER A 231 -24.16 -3.35 1.88
C SER A 231 -25.03 -4.25 2.75
N ALA A 232 -26.36 -4.24 2.56
CA ALA A 232 -27.33 -4.88 3.45
C ALA A 232 -27.00 -6.34 3.81
N GLU A 233 -26.59 -7.15 2.83
CA GLU A 233 -26.22 -8.56 3.02
C GLU A 233 -24.71 -8.79 3.20
N ARG A 234 -23.89 -7.73 3.04
CA ARG A 234 -22.43 -7.83 2.95
C ARG A 234 -21.69 -7.53 4.25
N TRP A 235 -22.31 -6.84 5.21
CA TRP A 235 -21.67 -6.50 6.49
C TRP A 235 -21.12 -7.69 7.26
N LYS A 236 -21.79 -8.85 7.19
CA LYS A 236 -21.36 -10.10 7.84
C LYS A 236 -20.00 -10.62 7.35
N TYR A 237 -19.55 -10.25 6.15
CA TYR A 237 -18.24 -10.66 5.61
C TYR A 237 -17.09 -9.74 6.05
N LEU A 238 -17.41 -8.66 6.76
CA LEU A 238 -16.45 -7.82 7.46
C LEU A 238 -16.32 -8.21 8.94
N ASP A 239 -17.26 -8.98 9.47
CA ASP A 239 -17.27 -9.38 10.88
C ASP A 239 -16.29 -10.54 11.13
N PRO A 240 -15.24 -10.36 11.95
CA PRO A 240 -14.32 -11.42 12.35
C PRO A 240 -14.99 -12.65 12.99
N ALA A 241 -16.19 -12.50 13.57
CA ALA A 241 -16.91 -13.58 14.23
C ALA A 241 -17.67 -14.52 13.25
N TRP A 242 -17.64 -14.22 11.95
CA TRP A 242 -18.37 -14.96 10.92
C TRP A 242 -17.40 -15.54 9.88
N GLU A 243 -17.69 -15.41 8.57
CA GLU A 243 -16.81 -15.82 7.47
C GLU A 243 -15.75 -14.74 7.17
N PHE A 244 -14.84 -14.50 8.12
CA PHE A 244 -13.75 -13.55 7.93
C PHE A 244 -12.55 -14.20 7.25
N HIS A 245 -12.42 -14.00 5.94
CA HIS A 245 -11.39 -14.64 5.14
C HIS A 245 -10.15 -13.76 5.04
N PHE A 246 -9.18 -14.03 5.89
CA PHE A 246 -7.84 -13.47 5.78
C PHE A 246 -7.15 -14.00 4.52
N SER A 247 -7.29 -13.27 3.42
CA SER A 247 -6.82 -13.67 2.09
C SER A 247 -6.04 -12.53 1.44
N GLY A 248 -5.03 -12.89 0.65
CA GLY A 248 -4.15 -11.95 -0.04
C GLY A 248 -2.68 -12.30 0.12
N HIS A 249 -1.84 -11.57 -0.60
CA HIS A 249 -0.40 -11.75 -0.53
C HIS A 249 0.14 -11.10 0.74
N GLN A 250 0.80 -11.90 1.60
CA GLN A 250 1.26 -11.47 2.94
C GLN A 250 2.20 -10.25 2.96
N LEU A 251 2.87 -9.95 1.84
CA LEU A 251 3.71 -8.76 1.70
C LEU A 251 2.93 -7.47 1.39
N TYR A 252 1.64 -7.56 1.06
CA TYR A 252 0.80 -6.44 0.60
C TYR A 252 -0.55 -6.36 1.31
N ILE A 253 -0.88 -7.36 2.12
CA ILE A 253 -2.19 -7.54 2.77
C ILE A 253 -2.58 -6.37 3.70
N TYR A 254 -1.60 -5.65 4.25
CA TYR A 254 -1.81 -4.44 5.06
C TYR A 254 -2.55 -3.32 4.32
N GLN A 255 -2.58 -3.34 2.99
CA GLN A 255 -3.36 -2.40 2.18
C GLN A 255 -4.86 -2.41 2.48
N LYS A 256 -5.39 -3.54 2.98
CA LYS A 256 -6.80 -3.64 3.41
C LYS A 256 -7.11 -2.69 4.56
N GLN A 257 -6.14 -2.44 5.44
CA GLN A 257 -6.29 -1.52 6.57
C GLN A 257 -6.60 -0.09 6.09
N TYR A 258 -5.96 0.39 5.02
CA TYR A 258 -6.25 1.73 4.47
C TYR A 258 -7.68 1.88 3.94
N GLN A 259 -8.22 0.82 3.33
CA GLN A 259 -9.60 0.82 2.82
C GLN A 259 -10.61 0.82 3.99
N LEU A 260 -10.36 0.01 5.01
CA LEU A 260 -11.19 -0.03 6.22
C LEU A 260 -11.12 1.29 7.00
N LEU A 261 -9.93 1.89 7.15
CA LEU A 261 -9.77 3.20 7.79
C LEU A 261 -10.54 4.29 7.04
N THR A 262 -10.51 4.26 5.71
CA THR A 262 -11.31 5.17 4.86
C THR A 262 -12.79 4.98 5.12
N LEU A 263 -13.28 3.75 5.04
CA LEU A 263 -14.68 3.42 5.26
C LEU A 263 -15.14 3.83 6.67
N ARG A 264 -14.32 3.55 7.71
CA ARG A 264 -14.59 3.93 9.11
C ARG A 264 -14.86 5.43 9.24
N VAL A 265 -13.97 6.28 8.70
CA VAL A 265 -14.10 7.74 8.79
C VAL A 265 -15.36 8.24 8.08
N ILE A 266 -15.71 7.66 6.92
CA ILE A 266 -16.92 8.05 6.20
C ILE A 266 -18.17 7.62 6.99
N LEU A 267 -18.19 6.42 7.58
CA LEU A 267 -19.30 5.95 8.42
C LEU A 267 -19.49 6.79 9.68
N GLU A 268 -18.40 7.25 10.30
CA GLU A 268 -18.46 8.20 11.43
C GLU A 268 -19.16 9.50 11.01
N LYS A 269 -18.83 10.03 9.81
CA LYS A 269 -19.50 11.21 9.24
C LYS A 269 -20.97 10.94 8.89
N MET A 270 -21.32 9.72 8.49
CA MET A 270 -22.71 9.29 8.27
C MET A 270 -23.49 9.05 9.57
N HIS A 271 -22.83 9.11 10.74
CA HIS A 271 -23.39 8.73 12.03
C HIS A 271 -23.86 7.26 12.11
N ASP A 272 -23.27 6.37 11.31
CA ASP A 272 -23.60 4.94 11.27
C ASP A 272 -22.75 4.14 12.29
N LEU A 273 -22.99 4.42 13.58
CA LEU A 273 -22.22 3.86 14.68
C LEU A 273 -22.19 2.32 14.74
N PRO A 274 -23.27 1.58 14.41
CA PRO A 274 -23.21 0.12 14.35
C PRO A 274 -22.16 -0.39 13.36
N HIS A 275 -22.13 0.15 12.14
CA HIS A 275 -21.17 -0.29 11.13
C HIS A 275 -19.75 0.24 11.38
N VAL A 276 -19.59 1.39 12.06
CA VAL A 276 -18.27 1.81 12.59
C VAL A 276 -17.68 0.71 13.47
N LYS A 277 -18.46 0.14 14.40
CA LYS A 277 -17.99 -0.94 15.28
C LYS A 277 -17.65 -2.21 14.50
N THR A 278 -18.43 -2.56 13.48
CA THR A 278 -18.11 -3.69 12.59
C THR A 278 -16.77 -3.47 11.89
N VAL A 279 -16.52 -2.26 11.37
CA VAL A 279 -15.26 -1.93 10.70
C VAL A 279 -14.09 -1.92 11.68
N GLU A 280 -14.27 -1.44 12.92
CA GLU A 280 -13.25 -1.51 13.98
C GLU A 280 -12.91 -2.95 14.36
N ALA A 281 -13.92 -3.82 14.49
CA ALA A 281 -13.70 -5.25 14.69
C ALA A 281 -12.93 -5.85 13.50
N ALA A 282 -13.31 -5.50 12.25
CA ALA A 282 -12.61 -5.95 11.05
C ALA A 282 -11.13 -5.52 11.05
N LEU A 283 -10.84 -4.25 11.36
CA LEU A 283 -9.49 -3.70 11.48
C LEU A 283 -8.65 -4.53 12.47
N ALA A 284 -9.21 -4.79 13.67
CA ALA A 284 -8.59 -5.61 14.70
C ALA A 284 -8.36 -7.06 14.23
N GLY A 285 -9.37 -7.71 13.65
CA GLY A 285 -9.26 -9.07 13.12
C GLY A 285 -8.22 -9.21 12.01
N TRP A 286 -8.12 -8.21 11.12
CA TRP A 286 -7.06 -8.15 10.11
C TRP A 286 -5.67 -8.00 10.75
N GLY A 287 -5.55 -7.18 11.79
CA GLY A 287 -4.29 -7.02 12.53
C GLY A 287 -3.85 -8.32 13.20
N GLU A 288 -4.77 -9.05 13.84
CA GLU A 288 -4.49 -10.35 14.44
C GLU A 288 -4.09 -11.38 13.38
N GLY A 289 -4.86 -11.48 12.29
CA GLY A 289 -4.55 -12.38 11.17
C GLY A 289 -3.18 -12.11 10.54
N MET A 290 -2.75 -10.85 10.46
CA MET A 290 -1.40 -10.48 10.00
C MET A 290 -0.32 -11.03 10.93
N LEU A 291 -0.49 -10.88 12.25
CA LEU A 291 0.48 -11.36 13.23
C LEU A 291 0.53 -12.89 13.33
N ALA A 292 -0.59 -13.57 13.05
CA ALA A 292 -0.68 -15.03 13.01
C ALA A 292 -0.29 -15.63 11.65
N SER A 293 -0.17 -14.80 10.60
CA SER A 293 0.17 -15.26 9.25
C SER A 293 1.58 -15.88 9.22
N THR A 294 1.85 -16.71 8.21
CA THR A 294 3.11 -17.44 8.11
C THR A 294 3.71 -17.37 6.72
N TRP A 295 5.00 -17.05 6.65
CA TRP A 295 5.75 -16.84 5.42
C TRP A 295 6.87 -17.89 5.26
N PRO A 296 7.15 -18.37 4.03
CA PRO A 296 6.39 -18.12 2.82
C PRO A 296 5.07 -18.90 2.84
N GLN A 297 4.10 -18.46 2.03
CA GLN A 297 2.80 -19.15 1.93
C GLN A 297 2.97 -20.60 1.46
N LYS A 298 3.92 -20.85 0.55
CA LYS A 298 4.30 -22.19 0.11
C LYS A 298 5.78 -22.43 0.49
N PRO A 299 6.08 -23.29 1.48
CA PRO A 299 7.46 -23.58 1.87
C PRO A 299 8.37 -24.10 0.75
N ALA A 300 7.77 -24.68 -0.31
CA ALA A 300 8.48 -25.11 -1.52
C ALA A 300 9.07 -23.94 -2.33
N ASP A 301 8.61 -22.70 -2.10
CA ASP A 301 9.13 -21.50 -2.78
C ASP A 301 10.59 -21.20 -2.39
N TRP A 302 11.08 -21.79 -1.29
CA TRP A 302 12.44 -21.62 -0.80
C TRP A 302 13.25 -22.91 -0.92
N PRO A 303 14.28 -22.94 -1.78
CA PRO A 303 15.09 -24.12 -1.92
C PRO A 303 15.97 -24.36 -0.70
N GLU A 304 16.30 -25.62 -0.46
CA GLU A 304 16.95 -26.07 0.79
C GLU A 304 18.34 -25.51 0.98
N ASP A 305 19.08 -25.32 -0.11
CA ASP A 305 20.45 -24.85 -0.05
C ASP A 305 20.53 -23.40 0.43
N GLU A 306 19.61 -22.53 0.01
CA GLU A 306 19.55 -21.15 0.49
C GLU A 306 19.13 -21.09 1.97
N ILE A 307 18.20 -21.94 2.42
CA ILE A 307 17.80 -22.00 3.83
C ILE A 307 18.95 -22.53 4.70
N ARG A 308 19.71 -23.51 4.19
CA ARG A 308 20.92 -24.02 4.86
C ARG A 308 22.00 -22.95 4.95
N GLN A 309 22.22 -22.15 3.90
CA GLN A 309 23.15 -21.01 3.93
C GLN A 309 22.80 -19.99 5.03
N LEU A 310 21.50 -19.78 5.29
CA LEU A 310 21.02 -18.90 6.35
C LEU A 310 21.10 -19.53 7.75
N GLY A 311 21.43 -20.81 7.87
CA GLY A 311 21.53 -21.52 9.14
C GLY A 311 20.17 -21.77 9.82
N TRP A 312 19.08 -21.64 9.07
CA TRP A 312 17.72 -21.76 9.62
C TRP A 312 17.28 -23.22 9.67
N LYS A 313 16.53 -23.56 10.73
CA LYS A 313 15.96 -24.90 10.94
C LYS A 313 14.52 -25.03 10.46
N THR A 314 13.87 -23.91 10.18
CA THR A 314 12.49 -23.85 9.67
C THR A 314 12.47 -23.14 8.32
N LYS A 315 11.56 -23.57 7.45
CA LYS A 315 11.25 -22.90 6.18
C LYS A 315 10.02 -22.01 6.28
N LYS A 316 9.39 -21.91 7.44
CA LYS A 316 8.13 -21.20 7.63
C LYS A 316 8.11 -20.51 9.00
N VAL A 317 7.77 -19.23 9.00
CA VAL A 317 7.81 -18.37 10.20
C VAL A 317 6.64 -17.42 10.24
N THR A 318 6.20 -17.07 11.44
CA THR A 318 5.36 -15.89 11.70
C THR A 318 6.17 -14.60 11.54
N PRO A 319 5.54 -13.41 11.44
CA PRO A 319 6.24 -12.12 11.42
C PRO A 319 7.22 -11.96 12.58
N ARG A 320 6.81 -12.37 13.79
CA ARG A 320 7.65 -12.29 14.98
C ARG A 320 8.84 -13.23 14.89
N GLU A 321 8.62 -14.49 14.53
CA GLU A 321 9.69 -15.47 14.39
C GLU A 321 10.67 -15.07 13.29
N GLY A 322 10.18 -14.57 12.15
CA GLY A 322 11.01 -14.05 11.07
C GLY A 322 11.89 -12.90 11.52
N TRP A 323 11.34 -11.95 12.30
CA TRP A 323 12.14 -10.88 12.91
C TRP A 323 13.19 -11.41 13.88
N MET A 324 12.89 -12.44 14.68
CA MET A 324 13.85 -13.05 15.60
C MET A 324 15.01 -13.77 14.91
N LEU A 325 14.89 -14.09 13.62
CA LEU A 325 15.98 -14.65 12.80
C LEU A 325 16.92 -13.58 12.22
N TYR A 326 16.64 -12.28 12.46
CA TYR A 326 17.45 -11.19 11.93
C TYR A 326 18.87 -11.19 12.52
N GLU A 327 19.88 -11.12 11.65
CA GLU A 327 21.28 -10.96 12.02
C GLU A 327 21.92 -9.83 11.21
N LYS A 328 22.35 -8.74 11.88
CA LYS A 328 22.90 -7.55 11.21
C LYS A 328 24.11 -7.85 10.29
N LYS A 329 24.95 -8.81 10.68
CA LYS A 329 26.11 -9.26 9.89
C LYS A 329 25.74 -9.83 8.52
N MET A 330 24.46 -10.14 8.24
CA MET A 330 24.01 -10.56 6.90
C MET A 330 24.24 -9.48 5.83
N PHE A 331 24.37 -8.21 6.22
CA PHE A 331 24.72 -7.12 5.30
C PHE A 331 26.24 -6.94 5.11
N ASP A 332 27.07 -7.61 5.92
CA ASP A 332 28.53 -7.57 5.78
C ASP A 332 28.97 -8.46 4.60
N PRO A 333 29.65 -7.89 3.56
CA PRO A 333 30.15 -8.67 2.42
C PRO A 333 31.13 -9.78 2.83
N VAL A 334 31.98 -9.56 3.83
CA VAL A 334 32.97 -10.54 4.29
C VAL A 334 32.27 -11.72 4.94
N PHE A 335 31.34 -11.46 5.86
CA PHE A 335 30.54 -12.50 6.49
C PHE A 335 29.77 -13.34 5.46
N ARG A 336 29.17 -12.68 4.46
CA ARG A 336 28.46 -13.38 3.38
C ARG A 336 29.39 -14.27 2.56
N GLN A 337 30.59 -13.80 2.25
CA GLN A 337 31.59 -14.58 1.52
C GLN A 337 32.02 -15.81 2.34
N GLU A 338 32.36 -15.63 3.62
CA GLU A 338 32.77 -16.72 4.53
C GLU A 338 31.68 -17.78 4.70
N ARG A 339 30.41 -17.38 4.69
CA ARG A 339 29.24 -18.26 4.82
C ARG A 339 28.68 -18.76 3.49
N SER A 340 29.32 -18.39 2.37
CA SER A 340 28.83 -18.71 1.02
C SER A 340 27.37 -18.29 0.78
N ILE A 341 26.96 -17.15 1.35
CA ILE A 341 25.61 -16.59 1.22
C ILE A 341 25.50 -15.86 -0.11
N ASN A 342 24.72 -16.42 -1.02
CA ASN A 342 24.49 -15.82 -2.33
C ASN A 342 23.39 -14.73 -2.29
N ASN A 343 23.21 -14.00 -3.39
CA ASN A 343 22.21 -12.94 -3.50
C ASN A 343 20.76 -13.45 -3.33
N LYS A 344 20.50 -14.71 -3.68
CA LYS A 344 19.16 -15.30 -3.54
C LYS A 344 18.85 -15.62 -2.07
N ALA A 345 19.80 -16.18 -1.33
CA ALA A 345 19.71 -16.37 0.12
C ALA A 345 19.59 -15.03 0.85
N LEU A 346 20.35 -14.01 0.46
CA LEU A 346 20.20 -12.66 1.01
C LEU A 346 18.81 -12.07 0.74
N ARG A 347 18.24 -12.28 -0.46
CA ARG A 347 16.87 -11.84 -0.76
C ARG A 347 15.85 -12.56 0.10
N ILE A 348 16.00 -13.86 0.33
CA ILE A 348 15.15 -14.63 1.25
C ILE A 348 15.26 -14.03 2.66
N PHE A 349 16.47 -13.78 3.15
CA PHE A 349 16.72 -13.14 4.43
C PHE A 349 15.99 -11.79 4.55
N ILE A 350 16.20 -10.87 3.61
CA ILE A 350 15.58 -9.54 3.63
C ILE A 350 14.05 -9.64 3.62
N VAL A 351 13.48 -10.49 2.76
CA VAL A 351 12.02 -10.62 2.69
C VAL A 351 11.45 -11.20 3.99
N THR A 352 12.12 -12.18 4.58
CA THR A 352 11.62 -12.93 5.76
C THR A 352 11.81 -12.20 7.06
N CYS A 353 12.96 -11.54 7.22
CA CYS A 353 13.35 -10.91 8.47
C CYS A 353 13.00 -9.42 8.48
N VAL A 354 12.88 -8.77 7.33
CA VAL A 354 12.61 -7.32 7.26
C VAL A 354 11.24 -7.06 6.64
N ARG A 355 11.05 -7.41 5.36
CA ARG A 355 9.83 -7.01 4.62
C ARG A 355 8.55 -7.57 5.20
N PHE A 356 8.48 -8.89 5.34
CA PHE A 356 7.29 -9.59 5.82
C PHE A 356 6.93 -9.16 7.26
N PRO A 357 7.89 -9.11 8.21
CA PRO A 357 7.64 -8.57 9.54
C PRO A 357 7.20 -7.11 9.52
N ALA A 358 7.91 -6.21 8.83
CA ALA A 358 7.56 -4.80 8.76
C ALA A 358 6.16 -4.55 8.19
N ALA A 359 5.76 -5.27 7.14
CA ALA A 359 4.45 -5.15 6.53
C ALA A 359 3.32 -5.58 7.48
N ASN A 360 3.51 -6.70 8.19
CA ASN A 360 2.50 -7.22 9.11
C ASN A 360 2.46 -6.44 10.43
N PHE A 361 3.61 -5.95 10.91
CA PHE A 361 3.68 -5.03 12.04
C PHE A 361 2.99 -3.71 11.71
N LEU A 362 3.21 -3.14 10.51
CA LEU A 362 2.50 -1.94 10.07
C LEU A 362 0.99 -2.17 10.02
N GLY A 363 0.54 -3.28 9.43
CA GLY A 363 -0.88 -3.59 9.36
C GLY A 363 -1.54 -3.78 10.73
N ALA A 364 -0.86 -4.42 11.69
CA ALA A 364 -1.31 -4.52 13.07
C ALA A 364 -1.25 -3.18 13.82
N CYS A 365 -0.37 -2.26 13.43
CA CYS A 365 -0.39 -0.88 13.95
C CYS A 365 -1.62 -0.13 13.45
N LEU A 366 -1.92 -0.24 12.15
CA LEU A 366 -3.06 0.41 11.50
C LEU A 366 -4.43 -0.09 11.99
N SER A 367 -4.49 -1.26 12.65
CA SER A 367 -5.73 -1.80 13.21
C SER A 367 -6.33 -0.90 14.30
N GLY A 368 -5.51 -0.08 14.96
CA GLY A 368 -5.94 0.74 16.10
C GLY A 368 -6.20 -0.06 17.38
N ASP A 369 -6.03 -1.39 17.38
CA ASP A 369 -6.22 -2.22 18.58
C ASP A 369 -5.08 -2.03 19.58
N ALA A 370 -5.43 -1.58 20.79
CA ALA A 370 -4.44 -1.23 21.81
C ALA A 370 -3.56 -2.42 22.25
N LYS A 371 -4.12 -3.64 22.29
CA LYS A 371 -3.36 -4.83 22.71
C LYS A 371 -2.35 -5.24 21.65
N GLN A 372 -2.75 -5.22 20.38
CA GLN A 372 -1.83 -5.47 19.27
C GLN A 372 -0.72 -4.41 19.23
N GLN A 373 -1.09 -3.13 19.39
CA GLN A 373 -0.16 -2.02 19.40
C GLN A 373 0.89 -2.13 20.52
N GLU A 374 0.49 -2.53 21.74
CA GLU A 374 1.40 -2.77 22.86
C GLU A 374 2.48 -3.82 22.53
N ILE A 375 2.11 -4.87 21.79
CA ILE A 375 3.03 -5.92 21.36
C ILE A 375 3.96 -5.43 20.24
N ILE A 376 3.40 -4.70 19.27
CA ILE A 376 4.09 -4.41 18.01
C ILE A 376 5.02 -3.22 18.09
N PHE A 377 4.69 -2.18 18.86
CA PHE A 377 5.54 -1.00 18.93
C PHE A 377 6.96 -1.29 19.44
N PRO A 378 7.17 -2.08 20.50
CA PRO A 378 8.53 -2.47 20.91
C PRO A 378 9.28 -3.23 19.82
N LEU A 379 8.61 -4.14 19.11
CA LEU A 379 9.22 -4.96 18.05
C LEU A 379 9.62 -4.12 16.84
N PHE A 380 8.72 -3.27 16.34
CA PHE A 380 9.01 -2.44 15.17
C PHE A 380 10.03 -1.35 15.51
N ASN A 381 9.95 -0.73 16.69
CA ASN A 381 10.98 0.21 17.14
C ASN A 381 12.36 -0.44 17.28
N ASN A 382 12.42 -1.71 17.72
CA ASN A 382 13.67 -2.46 17.76
C ASN A 382 14.21 -2.72 16.34
N MET A 383 13.35 -3.05 15.38
CA MET A 383 13.73 -3.20 13.98
C MET A 383 14.29 -1.92 13.37
N LEU A 384 13.63 -0.78 13.58
CA LEU A 384 14.10 0.52 13.07
C LEU A 384 15.47 0.95 13.62
N LYS A 385 15.87 0.43 14.79
CA LYS A 385 17.21 0.64 15.35
C LYS A 385 18.26 -0.33 14.80
N ALA A 386 17.83 -1.52 14.41
CA ALA A 386 18.70 -2.61 14.02
C ALA A 386 18.97 -2.70 12.51
N VAL A 387 18.06 -2.17 11.69
CA VAL A 387 18.14 -2.13 10.22
C VAL A 387 18.36 -0.69 9.75
N ASP A 388 19.42 -0.42 8.99
CA ASP A 388 19.60 0.88 8.35
C ASP A 388 18.83 0.90 7.01
N PHE A 389 17.55 1.27 7.06
CA PHE A 389 16.69 1.37 5.87
C PHE A 389 17.18 2.39 4.82
N THR A 390 18.23 3.17 5.11
CA THR A 390 18.82 4.12 4.17
C THR A 390 20.08 3.59 3.46
N LYS A 391 20.59 2.42 3.88
CA LYS A 391 21.82 1.82 3.35
C LYS A 391 21.70 0.34 3.07
N ASP A 392 21.07 -0.40 3.97
CA ASP A 392 21.00 -1.86 3.93
C ASP A 392 19.92 -2.35 2.93
N ILE A 393 19.00 -1.47 2.53
CA ILE A 393 17.82 -1.79 1.73
C ILE A 393 17.77 -0.89 0.48
N ASP A 394 17.70 -1.51 -0.70
CA ASP A 394 17.64 -0.83 -2.00
C ASP A 394 16.27 -0.89 -2.69
N ASN A 395 15.28 -1.52 -2.04
CA ASN A 395 13.93 -1.64 -2.56
C ASN A 395 12.98 -0.63 -1.90
N GLY A 396 12.35 0.21 -2.72
CA GLY A 396 11.43 1.24 -2.27
C GLY A 396 10.25 0.69 -1.47
N ASP A 397 9.75 -0.51 -1.82
CA ASP A 397 8.62 -1.11 -1.09
C ASP A 397 8.93 -1.39 0.39
N ILE A 398 10.17 -1.81 0.71
CA ILE A 398 10.61 -2.10 2.08
C ILE A 398 10.93 -0.81 2.82
N VAL A 399 11.65 0.12 2.18
CA VAL A 399 11.99 1.41 2.81
C VAL A 399 10.71 2.17 3.17
N LEU A 400 9.71 2.14 2.29
CA LEU A 400 8.41 2.80 2.53
C LEU A 400 7.75 2.31 3.82
N LEU A 401 7.79 1.02 4.16
CA LEU A 401 7.16 0.49 5.37
C LEU A 401 7.66 1.17 6.64
N SER A 402 8.96 1.50 6.70
CA SER A 402 9.55 2.23 7.83
C SER A 402 9.02 3.67 7.90
N VAL A 403 8.89 4.34 6.75
CA VAL A 403 8.34 5.70 6.63
C VAL A 403 6.85 5.72 7.02
N LEU A 404 6.07 4.74 6.56
CA LEU A 404 4.65 4.64 6.90
C LEU A 404 4.43 4.42 8.39
N TYR A 405 5.24 3.57 9.02
CA TYR A 405 5.20 3.37 10.46
C TYR A 405 5.51 4.66 11.21
N ASP A 406 6.53 5.40 10.79
CA ASP A 406 6.87 6.67 11.43
C ASP A 406 5.77 7.72 11.25
N LEU A 407 5.19 7.84 10.06
CA LEU A 407 4.10 8.77 9.81
C LEU A 407 2.86 8.42 10.65
N TYR A 408 2.59 7.12 10.82
CA TYR A 408 1.54 6.65 11.72
C TYR A 408 1.85 6.95 13.19
N CYS A 409 3.09 6.70 13.64
CA CYS A 409 3.49 6.89 15.04
C CYS A 409 3.70 8.35 15.43
N ALA A 410 4.26 9.18 14.54
CA ALA A 410 4.32 10.63 14.68
C ALA A 410 2.91 11.25 14.68
N GLY A 411 1.92 10.50 14.19
CA GLY A 411 0.51 10.80 14.22
C GLY A 411 -0.32 10.00 15.23
N ARG A 412 0.28 9.36 16.26
CA ARG A 412 -0.48 8.43 17.11
C ARG A 412 -1.67 9.10 17.80
N ILE A 413 -2.85 8.69 17.32
CA ILE A 413 -4.25 9.09 17.58
C ILE A 413 -4.48 9.42 19.04
#